data_AF-A0A150J775-F1
#
_entry.id   AF-A0A150J775-F1
#
_cell.length_a   1.000
_cell.length_b   1.000
_cell.length_c   1.000
_cell.angle_alpha   90.00
_cell.angle_beta   90.00
_cell.angle_gamma   90.00
#
_symmetry.space_group_name_H-M   'P 1'
#
loop_
_entity.id
_entity.type
_entity.pdbx_description
1 polymer ?
#
loop_
_entity_poly.entity_id
_entity_poly.type
_entity_poly.pdbx_seq_one_letter_code
_entity_poly.pdbx_strand_id
1 'polypeptide(L)'
;MKENKIKKGDYKSKTMKSYAGIILSALIFLGIILLFPERKDVIISESKKYFIEMLLIIPPVMISIGLFSVWVSKDLISKYLGKESGIKGAFISIIVGSLPMGPLYIAFPIASSLVKKGASLLNIIVFLGAWACLKIPQGLVELKFLGLKFMILRWSFSIILIILMGYIIEKIIEVKKIDIIPSIK
;
A
#
# COMPACT_ATOMS: atom_id res chain seq x y z
N MET A 1 -26.83 -18.51 26.13
CA MET A 1 -26.32 -19.34 25.01
C MET A 1 -27.32 -19.28 23.85
N LYS A 2 -27.02 -18.58 22.76
CA LYS A 2 -27.76 -18.68 21.50
C LYS A 2 -26.74 -18.97 20.39
N GLU A 3 -26.74 -20.21 19.93
CA GLU A 3 -25.96 -20.65 18.78
C GLU A 3 -26.48 -19.98 17.50
N ASN A 4 -25.60 -19.24 16.83
CA ASN A 4 -25.84 -18.73 15.49
C ASN A 4 -25.65 -19.86 14.47
N LYS A 5 -26.75 -20.47 14.02
CA LYS A 5 -26.76 -21.36 12.85
C LYS A 5 -26.59 -20.53 11.57
N ILE A 6 -25.34 -20.30 11.16
CA ILE A 6 -25.00 -19.75 9.84
C ILE A 6 -25.43 -20.78 8.77
N LYS A 7 -26.42 -20.43 7.95
CA LYS A 7 -26.98 -21.30 6.90
C LYS A 7 -25.95 -21.54 5.78
N LYS A 8 -25.69 -22.81 5.45
CA LYS A 8 -24.79 -23.29 4.37
C LYS A 8 -24.98 -22.62 2.99
N GLY A 9 -26.15 -22.04 2.69
CA GLY A 9 -26.45 -21.40 1.40
C GLY A 9 -25.70 -20.08 1.15
N ASP A 10 -25.36 -19.35 2.22
CA ASP A 10 -24.69 -18.05 2.12
C ASP A 10 -23.20 -18.20 1.76
N TYR A 11 -22.60 -19.31 2.20
CA TYR A 11 -21.20 -19.63 1.91
C TYR A 11 -20.98 -19.92 0.42
N LYS A 12 -21.88 -20.68 -0.22
CA LYS A 12 -21.78 -21.09 -1.64
C LYS A 12 -21.89 -19.91 -2.60
N SER A 13 -22.75 -18.92 -2.31
CA SER A 13 -22.89 -17.71 -3.12
C SER A 13 -21.62 -16.83 -3.05
N LYS A 14 -21.00 -16.77 -1.86
CA LYS A 14 -19.77 -16.01 -1.62
C LYS A 14 -18.56 -16.64 -2.30
N THR A 15 -18.47 -17.99 -2.33
CA THR A 15 -17.41 -18.69 -3.08
C THR A 15 -17.58 -18.53 -4.59
N MET A 16 -18.81 -18.62 -5.11
CA MET A 16 -19.07 -18.50 -6.55
C MET A 16 -18.75 -17.10 -7.10
N LYS A 17 -19.02 -16.04 -6.32
CA LYS A 17 -18.57 -14.67 -6.63
C LYS A 17 -17.05 -14.51 -6.61
N SER A 18 -16.35 -15.29 -5.78
CA SER A 18 -14.88 -15.27 -5.70
C SER A 18 -14.21 -15.85 -6.96
N TYR A 19 -14.79 -16.91 -7.54
CA TYR A 19 -14.28 -17.49 -8.80
C TYR A 19 -14.65 -16.65 -10.03
N ALA A 20 -15.76 -15.91 -9.97
CA ALA A 20 -16.19 -15.04 -11.07
C ALA A 20 -15.12 -14.01 -11.46
N GLY A 21 -14.41 -13.43 -10.48
CA GLY A 21 -13.32 -12.48 -10.75
C GLY A 21 -12.13 -13.13 -11.47
N ILE A 22 -11.77 -14.36 -11.08
CA ILE A 22 -10.69 -15.12 -11.71
C ILE A 22 -11.08 -15.47 -13.15
N ILE A 23 -12.28 -16.00 -13.35
CA ILE A 23 -12.81 -16.35 -14.67
C ILE A 23 -12.87 -15.12 -15.57
N LEU A 24 -13.35 -13.98 -15.05
CA LEU A 24 -13.39 -12.73 -15.79
C LEU A 24 -11.99 -12.27 -16.20
N SER A 25 -11.02 -12.33 -15.29
CA SER A 25 -9.64 -11.96 -15.60
C SER A 25 -9.01 -12.86 -16.66
N ALA A 26 -9.29 -14.18 -16.61
CA ALA A 26 -8.84 -15.14 -17.61
C ALA A 26 -9.48 -14.88 -18.99
N LEU A 27 -10.77 -14.55 -19.03
CA LEU A 27 -11.47 -14.19 -20.27
C LEU A 27 -10.92 -12.91 -20.89
N ILE A 28 -10.62 -11.88 -20.07
CA ILE A 28 -10.00 -10.65 -20.54
C ILE A 28 -8.61 -10.94 -21.12
N PHE A 29 -7.82 -11.74 -20.42
CA PHE A 29 -6.48 -12.13 -20.89
C PHE A 29 -6.54 -12.89 -22.22
N LEU A 30 -7.47 -13.83 -22.35
CA LEU A 30 -7.70 -14.57 -23.59
C LEU A 30 -8.19 -13.65 -24.72
N GLY A 31 -9.08 -12.70 -24.41
CA GLY A 31 -9.55 -11.69 -25.35
C GLY A 31 -8.42 -10.81 -25.88
N ILE A 32 -7.48 -10.38 -25.03
CA ILE A 32 -6.31 -9.59 -25.43
C ILE A 32 -5.42 -10.38 -26.40
N ILE A 33 -5.20 -11.67 -26.12
CA ILE A 33 -4.42 -12.58 -26.98
C ILE A 33 -5.06 -12.78 -28.36
N LEU A 34 -6.40 -12.84 -28.41
CA LEU A 34 -7.16 -12.98 -29.65
C LEU A 34 -7.20 -11.68 -30.47
N LEU A 35 -7.28 -10.52 -29.79
CA LEU A 35 -7.28 -9.20 -30.44
C LEU A 35 -5.90 -8.80 -31.00
N PHE A 36 -4.81 -9.25 -30.36
CA PHE A 36 -3.44 -8.91 -30.77
C PHE A 36 -2.59 -10.17 -31.01
N PRO A 37 -2.90 -10.96 -32.06
CA PRO A 37 -2.23 -12.23 -32.30
C PRO A 37 -0.73 -12.10 -32.61
N GLU A 38 -0.30 -10.95 -33.15
CA GLU A 38 1.11 -10.69 -33.45
C GLU A 38 1.98 -10.44 -32.21
N ARG A 39 1.35 -10.11 -31.06
CA ARG A 39 2.08 -9.82 -29.81
C ARG A 39 1.95 -10.93 -28.76
N LYS A 40 1.42 -12.10 -29.14
CA LYS A 40 1.15 -13.22 -28.21
C LYS A 40 2.37 -13.60 -27.38
N ASP A 41 3.51 -13.77 -28.02
CA ASP A 41 4.74 -14.19 -27.34
C ASP A 41 5.18 -13.16 -26.29
N VAL A 42 5.10 -11.87 -26.63
CA VAL A 42 5.41 -10.76 -25.72
C VAL A 42 4.42 -10.72 -24.54
N ILE A 43 3.12 -10.88 -24.80
CA ILE A 43 2.09 -10.88 -23.76
C ILE A 43 2.33 -12.03 -22.77
N ILE A 44 2.62 -13.23 -23.28
CA ILE A 44 2.85 -14.42 -22.45
C ILE A 44 4.17 -14.29 -21.69
N SER A 45 5.25 -13.84 -22.35
CA SER A 45 6.56 -13.69 -21.71
C SER A 45 6.54 -12.65 -20.59
N GLU A 46 5.95 -11.48 -20.82
CA GLU A 46 5.84 -10.43 -19.81
C GLU A 46 4.93 -10.87 -18.66
N SER A 47 3.79 -11.51 -18.97
CA SER A 47 2.89 -12.04 -17.92
C SER A 47 3.60 -13.06 -17.04
N LYS A 48 4.36 -13.99 -17.64
CA LYS A 48 5.14 -14.98 -16.91
C LYS A 48 6.22 -14.32 -16.06
N LYS A 49 6.92 -13.32 -16.61
CA LYS A 49 7.95 -12.56 -15.91
C LYS A 49 7.38 -11.84 -14.68
N TYR A 50 6.28 -11.10 -14.84
CA TYR A 50 5.59 -10.46 -13.72
C TYR A 50 5.11 -11.48 -12.68
N PHE A 51 4.56 -12.61 -13.13
CA PHE A 51 4.10 -13.66 -12.21
C PHE A 51 5.24 -14.22 -11.36
N ILE A 52 6.38 -14.52 -11.98
CA ILE A 52 7.58 -14.99 -11.28
C ILE A 52 8.11 -13.89 -10.34
N GLU A 53 8.16 -12.64 -10.79
CA GLU A 53 8.60 -11.51 -9.98
C GLU A 53 7.74 -11.34 -8.71
N MET A 54 6.40 -11.41 -8.84
CA MET A 54 5.50 -11.37 -7.68
C MET A 54 5.77 -12.54 -6.73
N LEU A 55 5.98 -13.76 -7.25
CA LEU A 55 6.24 -14.95 -6.43
C LEU A 55 7.56 -14.84 -5.67
N LEU A 56 8.61 -14.34 -6.33
CA LEU A 56 9.94 -14.16 -5.75
C LEU A 56 10.01 -13.03 -4.73
N ILE A 57 9.12 -12.04 -4.80
CA ILE A 57 9.11 -10.91 -3.86
C ILE A 57 8.42 -11.28 -2.54
N ILE A 58 7.49 -12.24 -2.52
CA ILE A 58 6.78 -12.63 -1.30
C ILE A 58 7.75 -13.08 -0.18
N PRO A 59 8.70 -14.01 -0.38
CA PRO A 59 9.60 -14.45 0.69
C PRO A 59 10.47 -13.32 1.27
N PRO A 60 11.18 -12.49 0.47
CA PRO A 60 11.93 -11.34 0.97
C PRO A 60 11.07 -10.35 1.75
N VAL A 61 9.83 -10.10 1.31
CA VAL A 61 8.89 -9.22 2.01
C VAL A 61 8.52 -9.81 3.37
N MET A 62 8.21 -11.11 3.44
CA MET A 62 7.90 -11.78 4.71
C MET A 62 9.06 -11.70 5.70
N ILE A 63 10.29 -11.92 5.24
CA ILE A 63 11.50 -11.78 6.05
C ILE A 63 11.66 -10.33 6.53
N SER A 64 11.46 -9.36 5.63
CA SER A 64 11.58 -7.93 5.95
C SER A 64 10.58 -7.49 7.03
N ILE A 65 9.33 -7.96 6.97
CA ILE A 65 8.33 -7.69 8.02
C ILE A 65 8.79 -8.31 9.34
N GLY A 66 9.28 -9.56 9.33
CA GLY A 66 9.76 -10.25 10.53
C GLY A 66 10.92 -9.49 11.19
N LEU A 67 11.92 -9.12 10.40
CA LEU A 67 13.09 -8.38 10.87
C LEU A 67 12.69 -6.99 11.38
N PHE A 68 11.87 -6.25 10.65
CA PHE A 68 11.35 -4.95 11.08
C PHE A 68 10.48 -5.06 12.34
N SER A 69 9.75 -6.16 12.48
CA SER A 69 8.94 -6.42 13.66
C SER A 69 9.79 -6.60 14.92
N VAL A 70 10.96 -7.22 14.81
CA VAL A 70 11.88 -7.42 15.94
C VAL A 70 12.75 -6.18 16.17
N TRP A 71 13.25 -5.56 15.10
CA TRP A 71 14.27 -4.52 15.17
C TRP A 71 13.73 -3.16 15.62
N VAL A 72 12.48 -2.83 15.27
CA VAL A 72 11.88 -1.54 15.63
C VAL A 72 10.94 -1.71 16.82
N SER A 73 11.27 -1.13 17.97
CA SER A 73 10.41 -1.26 19.16
C SER A 73 9.08 -0.51 18.99
N LYS A 74 8.07 -0.97 19.73
CA LYS A 74 6.75 -0.33 19.77
C LYS A 74 6.85 1.10 20.32
N ASP A 75 7.72 1.33 21.31
CA ASP A 75 7.92 2.64 21.93
C ASP A 75 8.49 3.66 20.95
N LEU A 76 9.45 3.25 20.10
CA LEU A 76 9.99 4.12 19.05
C LEU A 76 8.90 4.52 18.05
N ILE A 77 8.09 3.56 17.60
CA ILE A 77 7.01 3.85 16.65
C ILE A 77 5.95 4.74 17.28
N SER A 78 5.52 4.46 18.51
CA SER A 78 4.54 5.30 19.20
C SER A 78 5.06 6.73 19.39
N LYS A 79 6.34 6.90 19.72
CA LYS A 79 6.97 8.21 19.94
C LYS A 79 7.16 9.01 18.66
N TYR A 80 7.66 8.38 17.59
CA TYR A 80 8.06 9.09 16.36
C TYR A 80 7.04 9.04 15.24
N LEU A 81 6.16 8.03 15.23
CA LEU A 81 5.15 7.80 14.19
C LEU A 81 3.74 7.73 14.77
N GLY A 82 3.53 7.80 16.09
CA GLY A 82 2.22 7.78 16.72
C GLY A 82 1.43 9.08 16.57
N LYS A 83 0.21 9.13 17.12
CA LYS A 83 -0.68 10.30 17.02
C LYS A 83 -0.06 11.59 17.59
N GLU A 84 0.74 11.48 18.64
CA GLU A 84 1.40 12.62 19.30
C GLU A 84 2.63 13.15 18.55
N SER A 85 3.10 12.45 17.50
CA SER A 85 4.30 12.84 16.75
C SER A 85 4.11 14.11 15.89
N GLY A 86 2.86 14.49 15.60
CA GLY A 86 2.51 15.68 14.83
C GLY A 86 3.29 15.80 13.51
N ILE A 87 3.79 17.00 13.23
CA ILE A 87 4.56 17.30 12.00
C ILE A 87 5.87 16.51 11.93
N LYS A 88 6.50 16.20 13.07
CA LYS A 88 7.76 15.44 13.10
C LYS A 88 7.54 14.02 12.57
N GLY A 89 6.40 13.40 12.88
CA GLY A 89 6.08 12.07 12.35
C GLY A 89 5.87 12.05 10.85
N ALA A 90 5.22 13.08 10.30
CA ALA A 90 5.03 13.20 8.85
C ALA A 90 6.38 13.33 8.13
N PHE A 91 7.30 14.14 8.66
CA PHE A 91 8.64 14.29 8.10
C PHE A 91 9.44 12.98 8.11
N ILE A 92 9.42 12.26 9.24
CA ILE A 92 10.06 10.93 9.36
C ILE A 92 9.44 9.94 8.37
N SER A 93 8.12 9.96 8.21
CA SER A 93 7.40 9.11 7.27
C SER A 93 7.81 9.35 5.83
N ILE A 94 8.04 10.61 5.44
CA ILE A 94 8.52 10.98 4.09
C ILE A 94 9.94 10.45 3.86
N ILE A 95 10.83 10.62 4.84
CA ILE A 95 12.22 10.14 4.72
C ILE A 95 12.22 8.62 4.61
N VAL A 96 11.57 7.93 5.53
CA VAL A 96 11.54 6.45 5.54
C VAL A 96 10.82 5.90 4.31
N GLY A 97 9.81 6.61 3.79
CA GLY A 97 9.09 6.23 2.58
C GLY A 97 9.85 6.51 1.29
N SER A 98 10.79 7.47 1.26
CA SER A 98 11.53 7.82 0.03
C SER A 98 12.78 6.94 -0.23
N LEU A 99 13.29 6.28 0.80
CA LEU A 99 14.45 5.38 0.76
C LEU A 99 14.24 4.08 -0.05
N PRO A 100 13.09 3.38 0.04
CA PRO A 100 13.00 2.01 -0.46
C PRO A 100 12.95 1.93 -1.98
N MET A 101 13.72 0.98 -2.52
CA MET A 101 13.85 0.72 -3.95
C MET A 101 13.06 -0.55 -4.29
N GLY A 102 11.81 -0.37 -4.71
CA GLY A 102 10.97 -1.51 -5.07
C GLY A 102 9.53 -1.15 -5.43
N PRO A 103 8.74 -2.15 -5.83
CA PRO A 103 7.32 -2.01 -6.07
C PRO A 103 6.54 -1.58 -4.81
N LEU A 104 5.44 -0.86 -5.00
CA LEU A 104 4.66 -0.30 -3.89
C LEU A 104 4.06 -1.38 -2.97
N TYR A 105 3.77 -2.57 -3.49
CA TYR A 105 3.13 -3.61 -2.69
C TYR A 105 4.03 -4.18 -1.58
N ILE A 106 5.35 -3.96 -1.64
CA ILE A 106 6.30 -4.25 -0.56
C ILE A 106 6.04 -3.35 0.67
N ALA A 107 5.53 -2.14 0.46
CA ALA A 107 5.30 -1.18 1.52
C ALA A 107 4.09 -1.54 2.39
N PHE A 108 3.08 -2.23 1.84
CA PHE A 108 1.84 -2.52 2.57
C PHE A 108 2.04 -3.40 3.80
N PRO A 109 2.83 -4.49 3.76
CA PRO A 109 3.05 -5.30 4.95
C PRO A 109 3.88 -4.59 6.03
N ILE A 110 4.84 -3.74 5.62
CA ILE A 110 5.58 -2.86 6.55
C ILE A 110 4.62 -1.87 7.20
N ALA A 111 3.77 -1.22 6.41
CA ALA A 111 2.72 -0.32 6.90
C ALA A 111 1.77 -1.05 7.87
N SER A 112 1.38 -2.29 7.57
CA SER A 112 0.56 -3.12 8.47
C SER A 112 1.26 -3.36 9.81
N SER A 113 2.56 -3.66 9.80
CA SER A 113 3.36 -3.81 11.02
C SER A 113 3.46 -2.50 11.82
N LEU A 114 3.68 -1.37 11.14
CA LEU A 114 3.71 -0.04 11.77
C LEU A 114 2.37 0.32 12.44
N VAL A 115 1.25 0.06 11.76
CA VAL A 115 -0.11 0.26 12.31
C VAL A 115 -0.30 -0.56 13.59
N LYS A 116 0.09 -1.85 13.57
CA LYS A 116 -0.02 -2.73 14.76
C LYS A 116 0.81 -2.24 15.95
N LYS A 117 1.86 -1.46 15.69
CA LYS A 117 2.75 -0.89 16.70
C LYS A 117 2.35 0.53 17.14
N GLY A 118 1.23 1.07 16.66
CA GLY A 118 0.67 2.33 17.12
C GLY A 118 1.04 3.56 16.29
N ALA A 119 1.52 3.37 15.05
CA ALA A 119 1.66 4.48 14.11
C ALA A 119 0.29 5.13 13.81
N SER A 120 0.26 6.46 13.69
CA SER A 120 -0.93 7.20 13.28
C SER A 120 -1.29 6.89 11.83
N LEU A 121 -2.57 7.03 11.50
CA LEU A 121 -3.03 6.70 10.16
C LEU A 121 -2.50 7.72 9.15
N LEU A 122 -2.41 8.99 9.55
CA LEU A 122 -1.76 10.05 8.78
C LEU A 122 -0.33 9.67 8.40
N ASN A 123 0.49 9.24 9.37
CA ASN A 123 1.89 8.91 9.12
C ASN A 123 2.03 7.69 8.19
N ILE A 124 1.14 6.71 8.31
CA ILE A 124 1.11 5.55 7.39
C ILE A 124 0.79 5.97 5.97
N ILE A 125 -0.20 6.84 5.77
CA ILE A 125 -0.58 7.33 4.45
C ILE A 125 0.54 8.17 3.86
N VAL A 126 1.17 9.01 4.69
CA VAL A 126 2.32 9.82 4.28
C VAL A 126 3.50 8.95 3.86
N PHE A 127 3.79 7.91 4.63
CA PHE A 127 4.81 6.92 4.29
C PHE A 127 4.52 6.21 2.96
N LEU A 128 3.29 5.71 2.76
CA LEU A 128 2.90 5.03 1.53
C LEU A 128 2.91 5.97 0.32
N GLY A 129 2.46 7.23 0.50
CA GLY A 129 2.51 8.25 -0.54
C GLY A 129 3.93 8.62 -0.92
N ALA A 130 4.83 8.78 0.06
CA ALA A 130 6.24 9.03 -0.19
C ALA A 130 6.89 7.86 -0.95
N TRP A 131 6.57 6.63 -0.57
CA TRP A 131 7.00 5.43 -1.30
C TRP A 131 6.51 5.44 -2.75
N ALA A 132 5.29 5.90 -3.01
CA ALA A 132 4.76 5.96 -4.36
C ALA A 132 5.41 7.04 -5.23
N CYS A 133 5.64 8.25 -4.69
CA CYS A 133 5.90 9.45 -5.50
C CYS A 133 7.28 10.10 -5.30
N LEU A 134 8.00 9.80 -4.22
CA LEU A 134 9.21 10.50 -3.78
C LEU A 134 10.44 9.59 -3.77
N LYS A 135 10.49 8.59 -4.65
CA LYS A 135 11.63 7.67 -4.73
C LYS A 135 12.88 8.41 -5.19
N ILE A 136 14.00 8.22 -4.49
CA ILE A 136 15.29 8.84 -4.85
C ILE A 136 15.69 8.53 -6.30
N PRO A 137 15.61 7.28 -6.81
CA PRO A 137 15.96 6.98 -8.20
C PRO A 137 15.07 7.72 -9.21
N GLN A 138 13.78 7.90 -8.89
CA GLN A 138 12.86 8.65 -9.73
C GLN A 138 13.23 10.14 -9.75
N GLY A 139 13.62 10.71 -8.60
CA GLY A 139 14.13 12.07 -8.53
C GLY A 139 15.38 12.28 -9.39
N LEU A 140 16.30 11.31 -9.41
CA LEU A 140 17.50 11.37 -10.27
C LEU A 140 17.15 11.33 -11.76
N VAL A 141 16.20 10.47 -12.15
CA VAL A 141 15.68 10.42 -13.53
C VAL A 141 15.05 11.76 -13.90
N GLU A 142 14.20 12.33 -13.04
CA GLU A 142 13.58 13.64 -13.26
C GLU A 142 14.62 14.76 -13.38
N LEU A 143 15.63 14.77 -12.51
CA LEU A 143 16.71 15.72 -12.57
C LEU A 143 17.46 15.65 -13.91
N LYS A 144 17.72 14.43 -14.39
CA LYS A 144 18.45 14.21 -15.64
C LYS A 144 17.66 14.60 -16.89
N PHE A 145 16.37 14.27 -16.95
CA PHE A 145 15.56 14.44 -18.17
C PHE A 145 14.71 15.71 -18.18
N LEU A 146 14.27 16.21 -17.01
CA LEU A 146 13.32 17.32 -16.88
C LEU A 146 13.92 18.53 -16.13
N GLY A 147 15.05 18.34 -15.46
CA GLY A 147 15.79 19.39 -14.76
C GLY A 147 15.33 19.65 -13.33
N LEU A 148 16.17 20.38 -12.59
CA LEU A 148 15.99 20.61 -11.15
C LEU A 148 14.71 21.37 -10.81
N LYS A 149 14.34 22.37 -11.62
CA LYS A 149 13.14 23.19 -11.39
C LYS A 149 11.87 22.33 -11.41
N PHE A 150 11.75 21.43 -12.39
CA PHE A 150 10.62 20.51 -12.49
C PHE A 150 10.58 19.54 -11.31
N MET A 151 11.72 18.94 -10.97
CA MET A 151 11.84 18.01 -9.85
C MET A 151 11.37 18.63 -8.53
N ILE A 152 11.90 19.80 -8.16
CA ILE A 152 11.55 20.49 -6.90
C ILE A 152 10.07 20.86 -6.87
N LEU A 153 9.53 21.39 -7.98
CA LEU A 153 8.12 21.77 -8.06
C LEU A 153 7.23 20.54 -7.85
N ARG A 154 7.49 19.45 -8.57
CA ARG A 154 6.72 18.22 -8.48
C ARG A 154 6.79 17.58 -7.09
N TRP A 155 7.99 17.50 -6.50
CA TRP A 155 8.18 16.93 -5.17
C TRP A 155 7.47 17.75 -4.10
N SER A 156 7.57 19.09 -4.15
CA SER A 156 6.89 19.97 -3.21
C SER A 156 5.37 19.80 -3.26
N PHE A 157 4.78 19.80 -4.46
CA PHE A 157 3.34 19.53 -4.64
C PHE A 157 2.96 18.14 -4.13
N SER A 158 3.78 17.12 -4.44
CA SER A 158 3.51 15.75 -3.99
C SER A 158 3.50 15.64 -2.47
N ILE A 159 4.49 16.23 -1.79
CA ILE A 159 4.57 16.24 -0.33
C ILE A 159 3.33 16.89 0.29
N ILE A 160 2.93 18.07 -0.22
CA ILE A 160 1.76 18.79 0.28
C ILE A 160 0.49 17.94 0.11
N LEU A 161 0.29 17.36 -1.08
CA LEU A 161 -0.88 16.53 -1.37
C LEU A 161 -0.92 15.26 -0.51
N ILE A 162 0.22 14.60 -0.31
CA ILE A 162 0.28 13.38 0.49
C ILE A 162 -0.02 13.65 1.97
N ILE A 163 0.50 14.75 2.53
CA ILE A 163 0.20 15.16 3.91
C ILE A 163 -1.29 15.51 4.05
N LEU A 164 -1.82 16.29 3.10
CA LEU A 164 -3.23 16.67 3.08
C LEU A 164 -4.14 15.42 2.99
N MET A 165 -3.78 14.47 2.13
CA MET A 165 -4.50 13.21 1.97
C MET A 165 -4.46 12.37 3.26
N GLY A 166 -3.30 12.29 3.91
CA GLY A 166 -3.16 11.62 5.20
C GLY A 166 -4.09 12.21 6.26
N TYR A 167 -4.16 13.54 6.36
CA TYR A 167 -5.05 14.24 7.28
C TYR A 167 -6.54 14.02 6.95
N ILE A 168 -6.92 14.14 5.69
CA ILE A 168 -8.31 13.93 5.24
C ILE A 168 -8.78 12.52 5.56
N ILE A 169 -7.98 11.50 5.19
CA ILE A 169 -8.35 10.10 5.41
C ILE A 169 -8.38 9.76 6.91
N GLU A 170 -7.42 10.25 7.70
CA GLU A 170 -7.41 10.05 9.14
C GLU A 170 -8.70 10.60 9.77
N LYS A 171 -9.11 11.81 9.37
CA LYS A 171 -10.35 12.43 9.84
C LYS A 171 -11.59 11.65 9.42
N ILE A 172 -11.68 11.20 8.16
CA ILE A 172 -12.81 10.41 7.65
C ILE A 172 -12.95 9.09 8.44
N ILE A 173 -11.83 8.42 8.72
CA ILE A 173 -11.83 7.14 9.41
C ILE A 173 -12.12 7.30 10.91
N GLU A 174 -11.62 8.36 11.54
CA GLU A 174 -11.95 8.68 12.93
C GLU A 174 -13.44 8.98 13.12
N VAL A 175 -14.03 9.78 12.23
CA VAL A 175 -15.48 10.03 12.20
C VAL A 175 -16.25 8.71 12.08
N LYS A 176 -15.87 7.85 11.13
CA LYS A 176 -16.52 6.55 10.95
C LYS A 176 -16.40 5.64 12.18
N LYS A 177 -15.29 5.72 12.92
CA LYS A 177 -15.09 4.94 14.16
C LYS A 177 -16.01 5.42 15.28
N ILE A 178 -16.27 6.73 15.35
CA ILE A 178 -17.20 7.35 16.31
C ILE A 178 -18.64 6.92 16.00
N ASP A 179 -19.03 6.85 14.73
CA ASP A 179 -20.36 6.40 14.29
C ASP A 179 -20.64 4.90 14.56
N ILE A 180 -19.58 4.08 14.68
CA ILE A 180 -19.69 2.63 14.96
C ILE A 180 -19.71 2.34 16.47
N ILE A 181 -19.21 3.27 17.31
CA ILE A 181 -19.17 3.14 18.77
C ILE A 181 -20.01 4.22 19.50
N PRO A 182 -21.30 4.50 19.14
CA PRO A 182 -22.11 5.41 19.95
C PRO A 182 -22.78 4.73 21.16
N SER A 183 -22.58 3.42 21.39
CA SER A 183 -23.47 2.63 22.27
C SER A 183 -22.78 1.81 23.36
N ILE A 184 -21.74 2.32 24.02
CA ILE A 184 -21.40 1.86 25.38
C ILE A 184 -20.99 3.07 26.22
N LYS A 185 -21.96 3.60 26.96
CA LYS A 185 -21.76 4.52 28.08
C LYS A 185 -21.52 3.70 29.34
#